data_AF-D5L0K9-F1
#
_entry.id   AF-D5L0K9-F1
#
_cell.length_a   1.000
_cell.length_b   1.000
_cell.length_c   1.000
_cell.angle_alpha   90.00
_cell.angle_beta   90.00
_cell.angle_gamma   90.00
#
_symmetry.space_group_name_H-M   'P 1'
#
loop_
_entity.id
_entity.type
_entity.pdbx_description
1 polymer ?
#
loop_
_entity_poly.entity_id
_entity_poly.type
_entity_poly.pdbx_seq_one_letter_code
_entity_poly.pdbx_strand_id
1 'polypeptide(L)'
;CIVGCGYHALSWPVDRQGGMQPGQNAFNEDLSQQQGAETPAWFSPSMYNIVKQDGRDVHLVVMPDKNCEVNSGLGSIRGARMAEMSHSTVTGTLSDRLTEPLVWRYGTLSPTAWDDALGLVAEVTRRVVETQGEDGLFVSAYDHGGAGGGYENTWATGKLYFTSMKIKNIRIHNRPAYNSE
;
A
#
# COMPACT_ATOMS: atom_id res chain seq x y z
N CYS A 1 -8.07 -7.86 -3.78
CA CYS A 1 -9.23 -8.77 -3.99
C CYS A 1 -9.69 -9.27 -2.63
N ILE A 2 -10.89 -9.83 -2.53
CA ILE A 2 -11.52 -10.11 -1.24
C ILE A 2 -10.89 -11.26 -0.45
N VAL A 3 -10.26 -12.24 -1.14
CA VAL A 3 -9.82 -13.50 -0.51
C VAL A 3 -8.92 -13.27 0.71
N GLY A 4 -8.05 -12.25 0.70
CA GLY A 4 -7.22 -11.95 1.87
C GLY A 4 -6.22 -13.05 2.22
N CYS A 5 -5.57 -13.64 1.21
CA CYS A 5 -4.52 -14.65 1.37
C CYS A 5 -3.44 -14.18 2.36
N GLY A 6 -2.97 -15.08 3.23
CA GLY A 6 -1.88 -14.83 4.17
C GLY A 6 -0.51 -14.88 3.50
N TYR A 7 0.37 -13.97 3.93
CA TYR A 7 1.75 -13.83 3.47
C TYR A 7 2.66 -13.49 4.65
N HIS A 8 3.94 -13.85 4.53
CA HIS A 8 5.00 -13.34 5.39
C HIS A 8 5.87 -12.35 4.63
N ALA A 9 6.31 -11.30 5.32
CA ALA A 9 7.32 -10.36 4.86
C ALA A 9 8.61 -10.62 5.66
N LEU A 10 9.62 -11.15 4.99
CA LEU A 10 10.95 -11.38 5.55
C LEU A 10 11.85 -10.22 5.11
N SER A 11 12.42 -9.48 6.05
CA SER A 11 13.38 -8.41 5.75
C SER A 11 14.70 -8.59 6.49
N TRP A 12 15.80 -8.21 5.84
CA TRP A 12 17.14 -8.27 6.42
C TRP A 12 18.10 -7.24 5.79
N PRO A 13 19.19 -6.85 6.48
CA PRO A 13 20.15 -5.86 5.97
C PRO A 13 20.76 -6.22 4.61
N VAL A 14 20.97 -5.24 3.74
CA VAL A 14 21.51 -5.43 2.37
C VAL A 14 22.94 -5.98 2.30
N ASP A 15 23.69 -5.87 3.40
CA ASP A 15 25.05 -6.40 3.52
C ASP A 15 25.09 -7.84 4.08
N ARG A 16 23.92 -8.48 4.22
CA ARG A 16 23.78 -9.84 4.75
C ARG A 16 22.95 -10.71 3.80
N GLN A 17 23.24 -12.00 3.82
CA GLN A 17 22.47 -13.01 3.11
C GLN A 17 22.50 -14.34 3.88
N GLY A 18 21.49 -15.17 3.64
CA GLY A 18 21.48 -16.56 4.12
C GLY A 18 22.45 -17.45 3.34
N GLY A 19 22.70 -18.64 3.89
CA GLY A 19 23.48 -19.70 3.26
C GLY A 19 22.60 -20.84 2.73
N MET A 20 23.22 -21.78 2.00
CA MET A 20 22.48 -22.88 1.38
C MET A 20 22.15 -24.02 2.34
N GLN A 21 22.90 -24.17 3.44
CA GLN A 21 22.74 -25.29 4.38
C GLN A 21 21.60 -25.06 5.37
N PRO A 22 20.99 -26.13 5.92
CA PRO A 22 20.08 -26.02 7.06
C PRO A 22 20.71 -25.22 8.21
N GLY A 23 19.90 -24.42 8.91
CA GLY A 23 20.35 -23.48 9.94
C GLY A 23 20.99 -22.19 9.42
N GLN A 24 21.22 -22.04 8.11
CA GLN A 24 21.78 -20.83 7.50
C GLN A 24 20.76 -20.03 6.66
N ASN A 25 19.55 -20.53 6.48
CA ASN A 25 18.46 -19.84 5.77
C ASN A 25 17.16 -19.87 6.59
N ALA A 26 16.22 -19.00 6.23
CA ALA A 26 14.94 -18.85 6.92
C ALA A 26 14.02 -20.08 6.80
N PHE A 27 14.29 -21.00 5.87
CA PHE A 27 13.50 -22.21 5.66
C PHE A 27 14.01 -23.41 6.48
N ASN A 28 15.26 -23.33 6.97
CA ASN A 28 15.96 -24.44 7.61
C ASN A 28 16.07 -25.70 6.72
N GLU A 29 16.22 -25.51 5.41
CA GLU A 29 16.32 -26.56 4.39
C GLU A 29 17.70 -26.55 3.68
N ASP A 30 18.05 -27.64 2.99
CA ASP A 30 19.21 -27.67 2.08
C ASP A 30 18.82 -27.14 0.70
N LEU A 31 19.17 -25.87 0.45
CA LEU A 31 18.89 -25.15 -0.79
C LEU A 31 19.88 -25.50 -1.93
N SER A 32 20.86 -26.38 -1.70
CA SER A 32 21.70 -26.93 -2.77
C SER A 32 21.00 -28.01 -3.60
N GLN A 33 19.90 -28.55 -3.07
CA GLN A 33 19.09 -29.57 -3.72
C GLN A 33 17.88 -28.97 -4.42
N GLN A 34 17.46 -29.60 -5.51
CA GLN A 34 16.20 -29.28 -6.15
C GLN A 34 15.04 -29.50 -5.18
N GLN A 35 14.19 -28.49 -5.05
CA GLN A 35 13.03 -28.56 -4.17
C GLN A 35 11.86 -29.28 -4.86
N GLY A 36 11.04 -29.97 -4.07
CA GLY A 36 9.83 -30.64 -4.54
C GLY A 36 8.72 -29.67 -4.96
N ALA A 37 7.65 -30.21 -5.56
CA ALA A 37 6.46 -29.43 -5.88
C ALA A 37 5.85 -28.79 -4.61
N GLU A 38 5.33 -27.57 -4.75
CA GLU A 38 4.67 -26.82 -3.67
C GLU A 38 5.53 -26.59 -2.41
N THR A 39 6.86 -26.58 -2.57
CA THR A 39 7.79 -26.32 -1.46
C THR A 39 7.58 -24.92 -0.85
N PRO A 40 7.62 -24.77 0.49
CA PRO A 40 7.70 -23.46 1.12
C PRO A 40 9.11 -22.85 1.05
N ALA A 41 10.14 -23.63 0.70
CA ALA A 41 11.54 -23.19 0.64
C ALA A 41 11.93 -22.60 -0.73
N TRP A 42 11.00 -21.87 -1.35
CA TRP A 42 11.22 -21.22 -2.64
C TRP A 42 10.37 -19.94 -2.77
N PHE A 43 10.88 -18.97 -3.51
CA PHE A 43 10.14 -17.76 -3.89
C PHE A 43 10.54 -17.35 -5.31
N SER A 44 9.60 -16.76 -6.06
CA SER A 44 9.87 -16.23 -7.40
C SER A 44 10.60 -14.88 -7.33
N PRO A 45 11.26 -14.42 -8.41
CA PRO A 45 11.86 -13.09 -8.45
C PRO A 45 10.88 -11.96 -8.09
N SER A 46 9.62 -12.07 -8.50
CA SER A 46 8.57 -11.08 -8.20
C SER A 46 8.22 -10.95 -6.71
N MET A 47 8.57 -11.97 -5.91
CA MET A 47 8.38 -11.98 -4.46
C MET A 47 9.56 -11.33 -3.72
N TYR A 48 10.62 -10.89 -4.42
CA TYR A 48 11.79 -10.24 -3.84
C TYR A 48 11.90 -8.77 -4.27
N ASN A 49 12.40 -7.92 -3.38
CA ASN A 49 12.83 -6.55 -3.70
C ASN A 49 13.84 -6.02 -2.65
N ILE A 50 14.34 -4.79 -2.84
CA ILE A 50 15.03 -4.00 -1.81
C ILE A 50 14.17 -2.78 -1.50
N VAL A 51 13.80 -2.57 -0.24
CA VAL A 51 12.95 -1.45 0.19
C VAL A 51 13.60 -0.67 1.32
N LYS A 52 13.05 0.52 1.65
CA LYS A 52 13.47 1.24 2.86
C LYS A 52 12.66 0.78 4.07
N GLN A 53 13.37 0.43 5.15
CA GLN A 53 12.82 0.19 6.47
C GLN A 53 13.66 0.99 7.48
N ASP A 54 13.02 1.83 8.28
CA ASP A 54 13.69 2.70 9.28
C ASP A 54 14.85 3.53 8.69
N GLY A 55 14.67 4.03 7.47
CA GLY A 55 15.65 4.83 6.74
C GLY A 55 16.79 4.04 6.10
N ARG A 56 16.86 2.72 6.26
CA ARG A 56 17.89 1.83 5.70
C ARG A 56 17.33 0.98 4.57
N ASP A 57 18.16 0.71 3.57
CA ASP A 57 17.81 -0.28 2.55
C ASP A 57 17.91 -1.69 3.15
N VAL A 58 16.88 -2.49 2.93
CA VAL A 58 16.78 -3.90 3.36
C VAL A 58 16.33 -4.76 2.19
N HIS A 59 16.83 -5.99 2.13
CA HIS A 59 16.19 -7.02 1.32
C HIS A 59 14.79 -7.28 1.86
N LEU A 60 13.86 -7.59 0.96
CA LEU A 60 12.49 -7.95 1.29
C LEU A 60 12.07 -9.15 0.44
N VAL A 61 11.54 -10.18 1.10
CA VAL A 61 10.78 -11.24 0.45
C VAL A 61 9.34 -11.23 0.99
N VAL A 62 8.36 -11.16 0.10
CA VAL A 62 6.93 -11.28 0.43
C VAL A 62 6.39 -12.55 -0.21
N MET A 63 6.20 -13.59 0.60
CA MET A 63 5.85 -14.93 0.13
C MET A 63 4.60 -15.49 0.83
N PRO A 64 3.79 -16.32 0.14
CA PRO A 64 2.55 -16.82 0.71
C PRO A 64 2.82 -17.74 1.91
N ASP A 65 2.00 -17.62 2.94
CA ASP A 65 2.10 -18.45 4.13
C ASP A 65 1.45 -19.82 3.89
N LYS A 66 2.24 -20.91 4.03
CA LYS A 66 1.78 -22.29 3.89
C LYS A 66 0.75 -22.69 4.95
N ASN A 67 0.82 -22.08 6.13
CA ASN A 67 -0.03 -22.39 7.28
C ASN A 67 -1.29 -21.51 7.34
N CYS A 68 -1.42 -20.51 6.47
CA CYS A 68 -2.63 -19.69 6.42
C CYS A 68 -3.80 -20.53 5.89
N GLU A 69 -4.85 -20.69 6.69
CA GLU A 69 -6.05 -21.47 6.34
C GLU A 69 -6.75 -20.99 5.07
N VAL A 70 -6.60 -19.70 4.72
CA VAL A 70 -7.27 -19.08 3.57
C VAL A 70 -6.68 -19.56 2.25
N ASN A 71 -5.35 -19.62 2.16
CA ASN A 71 -4.66 -19.89 0.89
C ASN A 71 -3.76 -21.12 0.92
N SER A 72 -3.43 -21.68 2.09
CA SER A 72 -2.63 -22.90 2.25
C SER A 72 -1.32 -22.86 1.43
N GLY A 73 -0.65 -21.70 1.40
CA GLY A 73 0.57 -21.45 0.64
C GLY A 73 0.39 -21.02 -0.81
N LEU A 74 -0.85 -20.91 -1.31
CA LEU A 74 -1.10 -20.43 -2.66
C LEU A 74 -0.89 -18.91 -2.76
N GLY A 75 -0.14 -18.50 -3.78
CA GLY A 75 0.01 -17.09 -4.16
C GLY A 75 -0.54 -16.84 -5.55
N SER A 76 -1.59 -16.01 -5.67
CA SER A 76 -2.09 -15.62 -7.00
C SER A 76 -1.08 -14.72 -7.73
N ILE A 77 -1.15 -14.64 -9.05
CA ILE A 77 -0.30 -13.75 -9.87
C ILE A 77 -0.32 -12.27 -9.43
N ARG A 78 -1.38 -11.84 -8.73
CA ARG A 78 -1.50 -10.48 -8.17
C ARG A 78 -0.77 -10.33 -6.83
N GLY A 79 -0.89 -11.33 -5.95
CA GLY A 79 -0.31 -11.30 -4.61
C GLY A 79 1.18 -11.69 -4.60
N ALA A 80 1.57 -12.65 -5.46
CA ALA A 80 2.94 -13.13 -5.63
C ALA A 80 3.91 -12.10 -6.25
N ARG A 81 3.46 -10.87 -6.46
CA ARG A 81 4.28 -9.75 -6.96
C ARG A 81 4.22 -8.52 -6.05
N MET A 82 3.77 -8.66 -4.80
CA MET A 82 3.70 -7.53 -3.85
C MET A 82 5.07 -6.90 -3.61
N ALA A 83 6.15 -7.70 -3.55
CA ALA A 83 7.50 -7.17 -3.38
C ALA A 83 7.96 -6.39 -4.63
N GLU A 84 7.81 -6.96 -5.83
CA GLU A 84 8.11 -6.24 -7.10
C GLU A 84 7.30 -4.96 -7.25
N MET A 85 6.04 -4.95 -6.78
CA MET A 85 5.16 -3.78 -6.75
C MET A 85 5.35 -2.92 -5.48
N SER A 86 6.46 -3.08 -4.76
CA SER A 86 6.87 -2.17 -3.69
C SER A 86 7.83 -1.12 -4.24
N HIS A 87 7.80 0.07 -3.66
CA HIS A 87 8.65 1.16 -4.11
C HIS A 87 10.12 0.94 -3.71
N SER A 88 11.01 1.10 -4.68
CA SER A 88 12.45 1.00 -4.47
C SER A 88 13.20 2.00 -5.34
N THR A 89 14.06 2.79 -4.70
CA THR A 89 15.06 3.60 -5.40
C THR A 89 16.28 2.77 -5.82
N VAL A 90 16.47 1.58 -5.24
CA VAL A 90 17.63 0.71 -5.49
C VAL A 90 17.39 -0.15 -6.73
N THR A 91 16.20 -0.75 -6.86
CA THR A 91 15.84 -1.59 -8.01
C THR A 91 15.05 -0.83 -9.08
N GLY A 92 14.62 0.40 -8.79
CA GLY A 92 13.87 1.25 -9.72
C GLY A 92 12.37 0.90 -9.84
N THR A 93 11.84 0.03 -8.98
CA THR A 93 10.43 -0.35 -9.00
C THR A 93 9.52 0.75 -8.43
N LEU A 94 8.41 1.01 -9.11
CA LEU A 94 7.44 2.07 -8.79
C LEU A 94 8.09 3.45 -8.59
N SER A 95 8.93 3.87 -9.54
CA SER A 95 9.52 5.21 -9.60
C SER A 95 8.49 6.34 -9.63
N ASP A 96 7.30 6.06 -10.17
CA ASP A 96 6.23 7.05 -10.34
C ASP A 96 5.39 7.27 -9.06
N ARG A 97 5.73 6.58 -7.96
CA ARG A 97 5.03 6.77 -6.68
C ARG A 97 5.24 8.19 -6.17
N LEU A 98 4.15 8.90 -5.86
CA LEU A 98 4.21 10.24 -5.27
C LEU A 98 5.05 10.24 -3.97
N THR A 99 6.00 11.16 -3.88
CA THR A 99 6.91 11.33 -2.74
C THR A 99 6.70 12.63 -1.98
N GLU A 100 6.12 13.63 -2.63
CA GLU A 100 5.92 14.97 -2.07
C GLU A 100 4.58 15.57 -2.54
N PRO A 101 4.00 16.52 -1.78
CA PRO A 101 2.83 17.26 -2.24
C PRO A 101 3.10 18.03 -3.52
N LEU A 102 2.13 18.04 -4.42
CA LEU A 102 2.16 18.80 -5.68
C LEU A 102 1.03 19.82 -5.70
N VAL A 103 1.34 21.05 -6.10
CA VAL A 103 0.35 22.13 -6.29
C VAL A 103 0.45 22.65 -7.73
N TRP A 104 -0.70 22.88 -8.36
CA TRP A 104 -0.76 23.52 -9.67
C TRP A 104 -0.45 25.02 -9.55
N ARG A 105 0.72 25.43 -10.02
CA ARG A 105 1.15 26.85 -10.07
C ARG A 105 2.16 27.05 -11.19
N TYR A 106 2.29 28.28 -11.68
CA TYR A 106 3.25 28.63 -12.74
C TYR A 106 3.09 27.78 -14.03
N GLY A 107 1.88 27.29 -14.30
CA GLY A 107 1.56 26.49 -15.49
C GLY A 107 1.91 24.99 -15.39
N THR A 108 2.29 24.48 -14.21
CA THR A 108 2.62 23.05 -14.01
C THR A 108 2.29 22.56 -12.59
N LEU A 109 2.30 21.24 -12.37
CA LEU A 109 2.36 20.66 -11.03
C LEU A 109 3.76 20.84 -10.46
N SER A 110 3.87 21.59 -9.37
CA SER A 110 5.13 21.91 -8.71
C SER A 110 5.17 21.29 -7.32
N PRO A 111 6.29 20.64 -6.94
CA PRO A 111 6.58 20.24 -5.56
C PRO A 111 6.39 21.37 -4.54
N THR A 112 5.91 21.02 -3.35
CA THR A 112 5.83 21.93 -2.22
C THR A 112 5.82 21.23 -0.86
N ALA A 113 5.95 22.00 0.22
CA ALA A 113 5.89 21.49 1.59
C ALA A 113 4.46 21.10 2.00
N TRP A 114 4.35 20.19 2.98
CA TRP A 114 3.05 19.77 3.52
C TRP A 114 2.21 20.94 4.04
N ASP A 115 2.81 21.88 4.77
CA ASP A 115 2.09 23.04 5.33
C ASP A 115 1.51 23.94 4.23
N ASP A 116 2.22 24.12 3.11
CA ASP A 116 1.74 24.92 1.97
C ASP A 116 0.57 24.20 1.28
N ALA A 117 0.72 22.91 0.97
CA ALA A 117 -0.31 22.13 0.32
C ALA A 117 -1.59 22.00 1.18
N LEU A 118 -1.44 21.69 2.47
CA LEU A 118 -2.57 21.58 3.40
C LEU A 118 -3.23 22.93 3.66
N GLY A 119 -2.45 24.00 3.81
CA GLY A 119 -2.97 25.35 3.97
C GLY A 119 -3.82 25.78 2.77
N LEU A 120 -3.35 25.54 1.54
CA LEU A 120 -4.11 25.84 0.34
C LEU A 120 -5.42 25.04 0.26
N VAL A 121 -5.37 23.73 0.51
CA VAL A 121 -6.57 22.88 0.51
C VAL A 121 -7.58 23.36 1.56
N ALA A 122 -7.12 23.61 2.79
CA ALA A 122 -7.98 24.05 3.88
C ALA A 122 -8.65 25.39 3.59
N GLU A 123 -7.91 26.39 3.11
CA GLU A 123 -8.47 27.72 2.83
C GLU A 123 -9.48 27.72 1.69
N VAL A 124 -9.20 26.99 0.60
CA VAL A 124 -10.15 26.86 -0.51
C VAL A 124 -11.41 26.11 -0.06
N THR A 125 -11.26 24.98 0.64
CA THR A 125 -12.39 24.21 1.17
C THR A 125 -13.22 25.04 2.16
N ARG A 126 -12.58 25.75 3.10
CA ARG A 126 -13.26 26.66 4.03
C ARG A 126 -14.09 27.70 3.29
N ARG A 127 -13.50 28.36 2.28
CA ARG A 127 -14.18 29.41 1.52
C ARG A 127 -15.38 28.87 0.73
N VAL A 128 -15.26 27.67 0.15
CA VAL A 128 -16.37 26.98 -0.52
C VAL A 128 -17.49 26.72 0.48
N VAL A 129 -17.18 26.13 1.64
CA VAL A 129 -18.18 25.81 2.66
C VAL A 129 -18.87 27.06 3.22
N GLU A 130 -18.13 28.14 3.48
CA GLU A 130 -18.70 29.41 3.96
C GLU A 130 -19.64 30.07 2.94
N THR A 131 -19.36 29.92 1.65
CA THR A 131 -20.09 30.63 0.58
C THR A 131 -21.25 29.80 0.03
N GLN A 132 -21.09 28.48 -0.05
CA GLN A 132 -22.01 27.56 -0.72
C GLN A 132 -22.65 26.55 0.24
N GLY A 133 -22.27 26.58 1.52
CA GLY A 133 -22.58 25.51 2.47
C GLY A 133 -21.75 24.25 2.20
N GLU A 134 -21.92 23.24 3.05
CA GLU A 134 -21.25 21.95 2.90
C GLU A 134 -21.66 21.19 1.62
N ASP A 135 -22.82 21.52 1.05
CA ASP A 135 -23.28 20.96 -0.23
C ASP A 135 -22.43 21.42 -1.42
N GLY A 136 -21.66 22.52 -1.27
CA GLY A 136 -20.66 22.93 -2.26
C GLY A 136 -19.41 22.04 -2.29
N LEU A 137 -19.18 21.23 -1.25
CA LEU A 137 -18.04 20.30 -1.19
C LEU A 137 -18.43 18.92 -1.73
N PHE A 138 -17.64 18.43 -2.69
CA PHE A 138 -17.80 17.12 -3.28
C PHE A 138 -16.66 16.19 -2.85
N VAL A 139 -16.99 14.95 -2.51
CA VAL A 139 -16.02 13.94 -2.09
C VAL A 139 -16.21 12.66 -2.88
N SER A 140 -15.11 12.06 -3.34
CA SER A 140 -15.07 10.69 -3.85
C SER A 140 -14.05 9.92 -3.03
N ALA A 141 -14.51 8.89 -2.30
CA ALA A 141 -13.66 8.16 -1.36
C ALA A 141 -13.71 6.66 -1.58
N TYR A 142 -12.66 5.96 -1.17
CA TYR A 142 -12.70 4.53 -0.95
C TYR A 142 -13.57 4.21 0.28
N ASP A 143 -14.21 3.05 0.25
CA ASP A 143 -14.96 2.46 1.37
C ASP A 143 -14.65 0.97 1.55
N HIS A 144 -13.64 0.47 0.83
CA HIS A 144 -13.23 -0.93 0.84
C HIS A 144 -12.13 -1.22 1.87
N GLY A 145 -11.83 -2.50 2.09
CA GLY A 145 -10.68 -2.97 2.86
C GLY A 145 -9.37 -3.03 2.06
N GLY A 146 -8.29 -3.48 2.70
CA GLY A 146 -6.98 -3.70 2.05
C GLY A 146 -6.24 -2.41 1.68
N ALA A 147 -5.25 -2.53 0.79
CA ALA A 147 -4.45 -1.39 0.34
C ALA A 147 -5.32 -0.30 -0.31
N GLY A 148 -5.11 0.96 0.11
CA GLY A 148 -5.95 2.09 -0.32
C GLY A 148 -7.28 2.20 0.42
N GLY A 149 -7.50 1.41 1.48
CA GLY A 149 -8.69 1.46 2.34
C GLY A 149 -8.37 0.91 3.73
N GLY A 150 -9.26 0.09 4.30
CA GLY A 150 -9.10 -0.48 5.64
C GLY A 150 -9.69 0.37 6.76
N TYR A 151 -9.84 -0.21 7.96
CA TYR A 151 -10.59 0.40 9.07
C TYR A 151 -10.05 1.77 9.48
N GLU A 152 -8.73 1.91 9.55
CA GLU A 152 -8.06 3.14 9.97
C GLU A 152 -8.38 4.29 9.02
N ASN A 153 -8.30 4.01 7.72
CA ASN A 153 -8.46 5.00 6.66
C ASN A 153 -9.92 5.36 6.42
N THR A 154 -10.83 4.36 6.42
CA THR A 154 -12.27 4.61 6.29
C THR A 154 -12.82 5.33 7.51
N TRP A 155 -12.32 5.01 8.72
CA TRP A 155 -12.65 5.76 9.92
C TRP A 155 -12.16 7.22 9.83
N ALA A 156 -10.91 7.45 9.45
CA ALA A 156 -10.36 8.81 9.38
C ALA A 156 -11.12 9.70 8.39
N THR A 157 -11.35 9.20 7.17
CA THR A 157 -12.11 9.92 6.13
C THR A 157 -13.59 10.07 6.51
N GLY A 158 -14.22 9.03 7.04
CA GLY A 158 -15.60 9.10 7.54
C GLY A 158 -15.76 10.09 8.70
N LYS A 159 -14.82 10.11 9.65
CA LYS A 159 -14.84 11.07 10.76
C LYS A 159 -14.71 12.51 10.24
N LEU A 160 -13.81 12.76 9.28
CA LEU A 160 -13.66 14.07 8.67
C LEU A 160 -14.97 14.55 8.01
N TYR A 161 -15.57 13.74 7.14
CA TYR A 161 -16.69 14.20 6.31
C TYR A 161 -18.09 14.01 6.92
N PHE A 162 -18.25 13.12 7.91
CA PHE A 162 -19.55 12.83 8.55
C PHE A 162 -19.64 13.24 10.02
N THR A 163 -18.52 13.28 10.74
CA THR A 163 -18.52 13.73 12.14
C THR A 163 -18.18 15.20 12.25
N SER A 164 -17.01 15.61 11.75
CA SER A 164 -16.59 17.02 11.78
C SER A 164 -17.42 17.89 10.83
N MET A 165 -17.85 17.30 9.71
CA MET A 165 -18.76 17.90 8.72
C MET A 165 -20.04 17.06 8.59
N LYS A 166 -20.97 17.44 7.72
CA LYS A 166 -22.19 16.70 7.36
C LYS A 166 -22.34 16.61 5.83
N ILE A 167 -21.27 16.17 5.16
CA ILE A 167 -21.21 16.10 3.69
C ILE A 167 -22.25 15.10 3.14
N LYS A 168 -23.18 15.60 2.31
CA LYS A 168 -24.15 14.77 1.56
C LYS A 168 -23.65 14.42 0.17
N ASN A 169 -22.91 15.32 -0.48
CA ASN A 169 -22.41 15.16 -1.85
C ASN A 169 -21.12 14.33 -1.90
N ILE A 170 -21.20 13.13 -1.36
CA ILE A 170 -20.13 12.13 -1.37
C ILE A 170 -20.55 10.91 -2.18
N ARG A 171 -19.60 10.37 -2.94
CA ARG A 171 -19.73 9.07 -3.60
C ARG A 171 -18.61 8.15 -3.14
N ILE A 172 -18.77 6.86 -3.43
CA ILE A 172 -17.70 5.89 -3.19
C ILE A 172 -16.96 5.53 -4.48
N HIS A 173 -15.88 4.76 -4.33
CA HIS A 173 -14.94 4.45 -5.40
C HIS A 173 -15.58 3.74 -6.61
N ASN A 174 -16.54 2.84 -6.38
CA ASN A 174 -17.09 1.96 -7.43
C ASN A 174 -18.54 2.29 -7.83
N ARG A 175 -19.20 3.26 -7.17
CA ARG A 175 -20.58 3.69 -7.48
C ARG A 175 -20.75 5.20 -7.32
N PRO A 176 -21.72 5.83 -8.03
CA PRO A 176 -21.82 7.28 -8.09
C PRO A 176 -22.54 7.94 -6.91
N ALA A 177 -22.86 7.20 -5.84
CA ALA A 177 -23.52 7.73 -4.63
C ALA A 177 -23.09 6.94 -3.38
N TYR A 178 -23.26 7.54 -2.19
CA TYR A 178 -23.06 6.86 -0.89
C TYR A 178 -24.37 6.20 -0.43
N ASN A 179 -24.72 5.08 -1.06
CA ASN A 179 -25.86 4.23 -0.71
C ASN A 179 -25.38 2.86 -0.21
N SER A 180 -26.24 2.14 0.50
CA SER A 180 -25.97 0.79 0.99
C SER A 180 -25.67 -0.16 -0.17
N GLU A 181 -24.72 -1.06 0.07
CA GLU A 181 -24.55 -2.29 -0.70
C GLU A 181 -25.64 -3.31 -0.33
#